data_AF-A0A353VUD8-F1
#
_entry.id   AF-A0A353VUD8-F1
#
_cell.length_a   1.000
_cell.length_b   1.000
_cell.length_c   1.000
_cell.angle_alpha   90.00
_cell.angle_beta   90.00
_cell.angle_gamma   90.00
#
_symmetry.space_group_name_H-M   'P 1'
#
loop_
_entity.id
_entity.type
_entity.pdbx_description
1 polymer ?
#
loop_
_entity_poly.entity_id
_entity_poly.type
_entity_poly.pdbx_seq_one_letter_code
_entity_poly.pdbx_strand_id
1 'polypeptide(L)'
;FLIGGPVIALLGYSMAFKDPFRKMEPGDVKARGASPKDFLQAVATTISNPGAILVMFALFAFFQVDVSDRSFRIYPIILAVAGGSIAYWFFFSWFFSNWRKAFDMKKIMWMNRIAGIIIIIIGLALIGEGAFDLLFTGRK
;
A
#
# COMPACT_ATOMS: atom_id res chain seq x y z
N PHE A 1 3.62 -6.35 17.72
CA PHE A 1 4.20 -4.99 17.71
C PHE A 1 5.72 -4.97 17.79
N LEU A 2 6.34 -5.72 18.72
CA LEU A 2 7.77 -5.62 19.03
C LEU A 2 8.74 -6.02 17.90
N ILE A 3 8.37 -6.97 17.03
CA ILE A 3 9.21 -7.36 15.88
C ILE A 3 8.83 -6.54 14.63
N GLY A 4 7.54 -6.26 14.44
CA GLY A 4 7.04 -5.53 13.27
C GLY A 4 7.45 -4.06 13.25
N GLY A 5 7.42 -3.37 14.41
CA GLY A 5 7.77 -1.94 14.51
C GLY A 5 9.21 -1.63 14.06
N PRO A 6 10.23 -2.34 14.58
CA PRO A 6 11.61 -2.17 14.13
C PRO A 6 11.82 -2.49 12.65
N VAL A 7 11.17 -3.54 12.13
CA VAL A 7 11.23 -3.89 10.70
C VAL A 7 10.65 -2.76 9.84
N ILE A 8 9.48 -2.23 10.21
CA ILE A 8 8.82 -1.12 9.51
C ILE A 8 9.69 0.14 9.56
N ALA A 9 10.25 0.46 10.73
CA ALA A 9 11.14 1.62 10.87
C ALA A 9 12.41 1.51 10.01
N LEU A 10 13.03 0.32 9.94
CA LEU A 10 14.19 0.05 9.08
C LEU A 10 13.85 0.14 7.59
N LEU A 11 12.66 -0.34 7.19
CA LEU A 11 12.17 -0.20 5.81
C LEU A 11 11.95 1.28 5.46
N GLY A 12 11.32 2.06 6.35
CA GLY A 12 11.12 3.50 6.18
C GLY A 12 12.45 4.25 6.08
N TYR A 13 13.44 3.90 6.92
CA TYR A 13 14.80 4.44 6.83
C TYR A 13 15.46 4.12 5.49
N SER A 14 15.35 2.87 5.04
CA SER A 14 15.88 2.48 3.74
C SER A 14 15.20 3.25 2.59
N MET A 15 13.89 3.50 2.66
CA MET A 15 13.18 4.32 1.67
C MET A 15 13.59 5.79 1.73
N ALA A 16 13.77 6.37 2.93
CA ALA A 16 14.08 7.78 3.06
C ALA A 16 15.49 8.16 2.61
N PHE A 17 16.46 7.25 2.80
CA PHE A 17 17.88 7.55 2.65
C PHE A 17 18.60 6.73 1.57
N LYS A 18 18.11 5.55 1.17
CA LYS A 18 18.71 4.85 0.01
C LYS A 18 18.10 5.39 -1.27
N ASP A 19 18.97 5.79 -2.19
CA ASP A 19 18.59 6.17 -3.55
C ASP A 19 18.20 4.91 -4.34
N PRO A 20 16.90 4.69 -4.64
CA PRO A 20 16.44 3.53 -5.40
C PRO A 20 16.95 3.55 -6.84
N PHE A 21 17.30 4.75 -7.34
CA PHE A 21 17.68 5.01 -8.73
C PHE A 21 19.19 4.90 -8.96
N ARG A 22 20.01 4.81 -7.90
CA ARG A 22 21.46 4.63 -8.03
C ARG A 22 21.87 3.28 -8.67
N LYS A 23 20.95 2.32 -8.74
CA LYS A 23 21.11 1.04 -9.44
C LYS A 23 20.52 1.05 -10.86
N MET A 24 19.89 2.14 -11.30
CA MET A 24 19.44 2.29 -12.67
C MET A 24 20.62 2.80 -13.50
N GLU A 25 21.34 1.89 -14.14
CA GLU A 25 22.41 2.26 -15.06
C GLU A 25 21.84 3.19 -16.16
N PRO A 26 22.55 4.27 -16.54
CA PRO A 26 22.07 5.25 -17.53
C PRO A 26 21.74 4.67 -18.91
N GLY A 27 22.12 3.41 -19.20
CA GLY A 27 21.84 2.70 -20.45
C GLY A 27 20.58 1.82 -20.46
N ASP A 28 19.94 1.60 -19.30
CA ASP A 28 18.82 0.65 -19.16
C ASP A 28 17.43 1.27 -19.44
N VAL A 29 17.39 2.54 -19.85
CA VAL A 29 16.18 3.30 -20.23
C VAL A 29 15.76 3.03 -21.69
N LYS A 30 16.18 1.92 -22.29
CA LYS A 30 15.51 1.42 -23.50
C LYS A 30 14.18 0.82 -23.07
N ALA A 31 13.12 1.65 -23.09
CA ALA A 31 11.70 1.27 -23.11
C ALA A 31 11.42 -0.21 -22.78
N ARG A 32 11.74 -0.65 -21.56
CA ARG A 32 11.39 -2.00 -21.12
C ARG A 32 9.88 -1.96 -20.97
N GLY A 33 9.18 -2.53 -21.95
CA GLY A 33 7.76 -2.82 -21.81
C GLY A 33 7.51 -3.65 -20.55
N ALA A 34 6.26 -3.71 -20.09
CA ALA A 34 5.88 -4.44 -18.88
C ALA A 34 6.50 -5.85 -18.89
N SER A 35 7.42 -6.11 -17.96
CA SER A 35 8.07 -7.40 -17.85
C SER A 35 7.12 -8.38 -17.15
N PRO A 36 7.15 -9.68 -17.48
CA PRO A 36 6.48 -10.70 -16.67
C PRO A 36 6.88 -10.64 -15.18
N LYS A 37 8.09 -10.17 -14.89
CA LYS A 37 8.56 -9.93 -13.52
C LYS A 37 7.79 -8.81 -12.82
N ASP A 38 7.48 -7.73 -13.53
CA ASP A 38 6.73 -6.59 -12.98
C ASP A 38 5.28 -7.01 -12.70
N PHE A 39 4.69 -7.81 -13.59
CA PHE A 39 3.37 -8.40 -13.37
C PHE A 39 3.36 -9.32 -12.14
N LEU A 40 4.31 -10.25 -12.06
CA LEU A 40 4.39 -11.18 -10.94
C LEU A 40 4.64 -10.46 -9.61
N GLN A 41 5.47 -9.41 -9.62
CA GLN A 41 5.70 -8.56 -8.46
C GLN A 41 4.43 -7.82 -8.02
N ALA A 42 3.66 -7.28 -8.96
CA ALA A 42 2.39 -6.62 -8.65
C ALA A 42 1.37 -7.60 -8.04
N VAL A 43 1.26 -8.80 -8.60
CA VAL A 43 0.40 -9.87 -8.09
C VAL A 43 0.84 -10.31 -6.69
N ALA A 44 2.12 -10.59 -6.50
CA ALA A 44 2.68 -11.00 -5.21
C ALA A 44 2.45 -9.92 -4.13
N THR A 45 2.65 -8.64 -4.48
CA THR A 45 2.41 -7.51 -3.57
C THR A 45 0.96 -7.41 -3.15
N THR A 46 0.03 -7.64 -4.08
CA THR A 46 -1.41 -7.58 -3.81
C THR A 46 -1.87 -8.76 -2.95
N ILE A 47 -1.44 -9.99 -3.26
CA ILE A 47 -1.75 -11.19 -2.46
C ILE A 47 -1.14 -11.08 -1.06
N SER A 48 0.07 -10.52 -0.95
CA SER A 48 0.77 -10.32 0.33
C SER A 48 0.20 -9.19 1.17
N ASN A 49 -0.83 -8.47 0.70
CA ASN A 49 -1.51 -7.43 1.47
C ASN A 49 -2.81 -7.97 2.11
N PRO A 50 -2.72 -8.71 3.25
CA PRO A 50 -3.91 -9.22 3.93
C PRO A 50 -4.83 -8.10 4.42
N GLY A 51 -4.31 -6.87 4.60
CA GLY A 51 -5.10 -5.70 4.97
C GLY A 51 -6.19 -5.38 3.95
N ALA A 52 -5.94 -5.57 2.66
CA ALA A 52 -6.95 -5.36 1.62
C ALA A 52 -8.15 -6.31 1.79
N ILE A 53 -7.89 -7.57 2.17
CA ILE A 53 -8.94 -8.56 2.43
C ILE A 53 -9.74 -8.18 3.69
N LEU A 54 -9.05 -7.73 4.75
CA LEU A 54 -9.72 -7.27 5.98
C LEU A 54 -10.62 -6.06 5.74
N VAL A 55 -10.18 -5.10 4.92
CA VAL A 55 -11.01 -3.95 4.52
C VAL A 55 -12.25 -4.40 3.76
N MET A 56 -12.12 -5.38 2.86
CA MET A 56 -13.29 -5.95 2.17
C MET A 56 -14.26 -6.63 3.12
N PHE A 57 -13.79 -7.40 4.10
CA PHE A 57 -14.66 -7.97 5.12
C PHE A 57 -15.34 -6.90 5.97
N ALA A 58 -14.62 -5.84 6.34
CA ALA A 58 -15.20 -4.73 7.09
C ALA A 58 -16.31 -4.03 6.28
N LEU A 59 -16.13 -3.82 4.97
CA LEU A 59 -17.16 -3.26 4.10
C LEU A 59 -18.38 -4.18 3.99
N PHE A 60 -18.19 -5.48 3.80
CA PHE A 60 -19.32 -6.42 3.74
C PHE A 60 -20.07 -6.53 5.07
N ALA A 61 -19.36 -6.51 6.20
CA ALA A 61 -19.97 -6.45 7.51
C ALA A 61 -20.74 -5.14 7.72
N PHE A 62 -20.18 -4.00 7.30
CA PHE A 62 -20.81 -2.68 7.41
C PHE A 62 -22.12 -2.59 6.62
N PHE A 63 -22.14 -3.13 5.39
CA PHE A 63 -23.35 -3.19 4.57
C PHE A 63 -24.28 -4.35 4.93
N GLN A 64 -23.99 -5.10 6.00
CA GLN A 64 -24.76 -6.26 6.48
C GLN A 64 -25.06 -7.26 5.36
N VAL A 65 -24.06 -7.55 4.53
CA VAL A 65 -24.20 -8.51 3.42
C VAL A 65 -24.30 -9.93 3.99
N ASP A 66 -25.51 -10.48 4.02
CA ASP A 66 -25.74 -11.87 4.40
C ASP A 66 -25.64 -12.77 3.16
N VAL A 67 -24.61 -13.61 3.12
CA VAL A 67 -24.37 -14.59 2.04
C VAL A 67 -25.41 -15.73 2.03
N SER A 68 -26.18 -15.90 3.10
CA SER A 68 -27.24 -16.91 3.19
C SER A 68 -28.57 -16.42 2.62
N ASP A 69 -28.73 -15.11 2.44
CA ASP A 69 -29.94 -14.51 1.88
C ASP A 69 -29.88 -14.56 0.35
N ARG A 70 -30.76 -15.33 -0.30
CA ARG A 70 -30.91 -15.36 -1.77
C ARG A 70 -31.62 -14.11 -2.30
N SER A 71 -31.60 -13.01 -1.55
CA SER A 71 -32.25 -11.76 -1.89
C SER A 71 -31.43 -10.97 -2.91
N PHE A 72 -32.12 -10.33 -3.85
CA PHE A 72 -31.50 -9.46 -4.87
C PHE A 72 -30.80 -8.21 -4.30
N ARG A 73 -30.82 -8.01 -2.98
CA ARG A 73 -30.22 -6.86 -2.28
C ARG A 73 -28.69 -6.80 -2.37
N ILE A 74 -28.01 -7.93 -2.65
CA ILE A 74 -26.54 -8.00 -2.72
C ILE A 74 -26.01 -7.45 -4.05
N TYR A 75 -26.76 -7.61 -5.15
CA TYR A 75 -26.36 -7.16 -6.49
C TYR A 75 -25.96 -5.67 -6.57
N PRO A 76 -26.73 -4.70 -6.03
CA PRO A 76 -26.34 -3.29 -6.09
C PRO A 76 -25.04 -3.01 -5.32
N ILE A 77 -24.75 -3.75 -4.24
CA ILE A 77 -23.51 -3.59 -3.47
C ILE A 77 -22.32 -4.09 -4.30
N ILE A 78 -22.44 -5.26 -4.92
CA ILE A 78 -21.39 -5.79 -5.81
C ILE A 78 -21.16 -4.84 -7.00
N LEU A 79 -22.23 -4.34 -7.63
CA LEU A 79 -22.14 -3.39 -8.74
C LEU A 79 -21.50 -2.07 -8.32
N ALA A 80 -21.82 -1.55 -7.13
CA ALA A 80 -21.21 -0.34 -6.60
C ALA A 80 -19.71 -0.53 -6.32
N VAL A 81 -19.31 -1.66 -5.74
CA VAL A 81 -17.89 -1.99 -5.49
C VAL A 81 -17.12 -2.18 -6.79
N ALA A 82 -17.71 -2.91 -7.75
CA ALA A 82 -17.12 -3.10 -9.08
C ALA A 82 -16.99 -1.77 -9.83
N GLY A 83 -18.06 -0.97 -9.86
CA GLY A 83 -18.09 0.35 -10.48
C GLY A 83 -17.09 1.32 -9.84
N GLY A 84 -17.02 1.33 -8.51
CA GLY A 84 -16.04 2.12 -7.76
C GLY A 84 -14.61 1.70 -8.05
N SER A 85 -14.34 0.39 -8.17
CA SER A 85 -13.01 -0.13 -8.50
C SER A 85 -12.58 0.26 -9.92
N ILE A 86 -13.49 0.16 -10.89
CA ILE A 86 -13.26 0.61 -12.27
C ILE A 86 -13.01 2.11 -12.30
N ALA A 87 -13.86 2.89 -11.63
CA ALA A 87 -13.72 4.35 -11.56
C ALA A 87 -12.40 4.77 -10.91
N TYR A 88 -12.01 4.13 -9.80
CA TYR A 88 -10.72 4.33 -9.16
C TYR A 88 -9.58 4.06 -10.14
N TRP A 89 -9.59 2.92 -10.82
CA TRP A 89 -8.54 2.55 -11.76
C TRP A 89 -8.40 3.55 -12.91
N PHE A 90 -9.50 3.93 -13.53
CA PHE A 90 -9.52 4.93 -14.60
C PHE A 90 -9.07 6.30 -14.12
N PHE A 91 -9.55 6.75 -12.95
CA PHE A 91 -9.20 8.04 -12.37
C PHE A 91 -7.69 8.13 -12.14
N PHE A 92 -7.09 7.15 -11.48
CA PHE A 92 -5.64 7.14 -11.22
C PHE A 92 -4.83 6.99 -12.52
N SER A 93 -5.25 6.13 -13.44
CA SER A 93 -4.56 5.97 -14.73
C SER A 93 -4.55 7.28 -15.52
N TRP A 94 -5.69 7.98 -15.59
CA TRP A 94 -5.81 9.27 -16.25
C TRP A 94 -4.98 10.35 -15.53
N PHE A 95 -5.10 10.43 -14.20
CA PHE A 95 -4.36 11.38 -13.38
C PHE A 95 -2.85 11.25 -13.58
N PHE A 96 -2.31 10.05 -13.44
CA PHE A 96 -0.87 9.79 -13.65
C PHE A 96 -0.44 10.00 -15.09
N SER A 97 -1.28 9.67 -16.08
CA SER A 97 -0.99 9.94 -17.50
C SER A 97 -0.82 11.43 -17.76
N ASN A 98 -1.73 12.27 -17.23
CA ASN A 98 -1.67 13.71 -17.39
C ASN A 98 -0.51 14.35 -16.60
N TRP A 99 -0.22 13.82 -15.42
CA TRP A 99 0.85 14.33 -14.54
C TRP A 99 2.22 13.73 -14.83
N ARG A 100 2.33 12.78 -15.77
CA ARG A 100 3.59 12.09 -16.12
C ARG A 100 4.74 13.04 -16.42
N LYS A 101 4.44 14.16 -17.10
CA LYS A 101 5.43 15.18 -17.48
C LYS A 101 5.93 16.02 -16.30
N ALA A 102 5.21 16.04 -15.18
CA ALA A 102 5.59 16.79 -13.99
C ALA A 102 6.51 16.01 -13.04
N PHE A 103 6.65 14.68 -13.22
CA PHE A 103 7.51 13.82 -12.41
C PHE A 103 8.98 13.91 -12.86
N ASP A 104 9.66 14.93 -12.36
CA ASP A 104 11.12 15.02 -12.44
C ASP A 104 11.74 14.07 -11.40
N MET A 105 12.94 13.53 -11.69
CA MET A 105 13.67 12.61 -10.82
C MET A 105 13.80 13.15 -9.39
N LYS A 106 14.09 14.45 -9.26
CA LYS A 106 14.17 15.14 -7.96
C LYS A 106 12.86 15.01 -7.16
N LYS A 107 11.70 15.16 -7.81
CA LYS A 107 10.40 15.11 -7.14
C LYS A 107 10.04 13.69 -6.70
N ILE A 108 10.38 12.68 -7.50
CA ILE A 108 10.19 11.28 -7.14
C ILE A 108 11.05 10.93 -5.90
N MET A 109 12.29 11.41 -5.84
CA MET A 109 13.16 11.24 -4.67
C MET A 109 12.59 11.90 -3.41
N TRP A 110 12.07 13.14 -3.53
CA TRP A 110 11.41 13.82 -2.40
C TRP A 110 10.16 13.07 -1.93
N MET A 111 9.34 12.56 -2.85
CA MET A 111 8.16 11.76 -2.52
C MET A 111 8.54 10.47 -1.78
N ASN A 112 9.57 9.76 -2.24
CA ASN A 112 10.10 8.58 -1.56
C ASN A 112 10.67 8.91 -0.17
N ARG A 113 11.31 10.08 -0.02
CA ARG A 113 11.80 10.57 1.27
C ARG A 113 10.67 10.85 2.26
N ILE A 114 9.62 11.53 1.81
CA ILE A 114 8.44 11.82 2.63
C ILE A 114 7.74 10.51 3.04
N ALA A 115 7.52 9.59 2.10
CA ALA A 115 6.94 8.28 2.38
C ALA A 115 7.78 7.50 3.41
N GLY A 116 9.11 7.49 3.25
CA GLY A 116 10.02 6.85 4.20
C GLY A 116 9.93 7.46 5.60
N ILE A 117 9.87 8.79 5.72
CA ILE A 117 9.69 9.48 7.01
C ILE A 117 8.36 9.09 7.67
N ILE A 118 7.26 9.05 6.92
CA ILE A 118 5.94 8.63 7.44
C ILE A 118 6.01 7.19 7.96
N ILE A 119 6.64 6.29 7.21
CA ILE A 119 6.81 4.89 7.60
C ILE A 119 7.65 4.77 8.88
N ILE A 120 8.71 5.57 9.05
CA ILE A 120 9.50 5.61 10.29
C ILE A 120 8.63 6.01 11.47
N ILE A 121 7.82 7.07 11.33
CA ILE A 121 6.94 7.55 12.39
C ILE A 121 5.96 6.45 12.81
N ILE A 122 5.36 5.76 11.85
CA ILE A 122 4.47 4.61 12.11
C ILE A 122 5.24 3.49 12.84
N GLY A 123 6.44 3.15 12.39
CA GLY A 123 7.27 2.12 13.04
C GLY A 123 7.62 2.48 14.48
N LEU A 124 7.97 3.73 14.75
CA LEU A 124 8.25 4.25 16.10
C LEU A 124 7.01 4.24 17.00
N ALA A 125 5.84 4.61 16.46
CA ALA A 125 4.58 4.54 17.20
C ALA A 125 4.26 3.10 17.63
N LEU A 126 4.43 2.13 16.72
CA LEU A 126 4.21 0.70 17.01
C LEU A 126 5.21 0.14 18.04
N ILE A 127 6.46 0.64 18.05
CA ILE A 127 7.44 0.29 19.08
C ILE A 127 7.01 0.87 20.44
N GLY A 128 6.59 2.14 20.45
CA GLY A 128 6.13 2.82 21.66
C GLY A 128 4.93 2.13 22.30
N GLU A 129 3.94 1.75 21.49
CA GLU A 129 2.77 0.99 21.93
C GLU A 129 3.16 -0.38 22.50
N GLY A 130 4.03 -1.12 21.79
CA GLY A 130 4.53 -2.41 22.28
C GLY A 130 5.37 -2.31 23.57
N ALA A 131 6.13 -1.23 23.75
CA ALA A 131 6.90 -0.98 24.97
C ALA A 131 6.00 -0.58 26.14
N PHE A 132 4.96 0.21 25.89
CA PHE A 132 3.93 0.56 26.87
C PHE A 132 3.19 -0.68 27.35
N ASP A 133 2.77 -1.57 26.44
CA ASP A 133 2.12 -2.83 26.79
C ASP A 133 3.02 -3.74 27.64
N LEU A 134 4.31 -3.84 27.32
CA LEU A 134 5.27 -4.60 28.13
C LEU A 134 5.45 -4.03 29.54
N LEU A 135 5.53 -2.70 29.67
CA LEU A 135 5.80 -2.03 30.94
C LEU A 135 4.56 -1.93 31.85
N PHE A 136 3.37 -1.78 31.28
CA PHE A 136 2.13 -1.56 32.03
C PHE A 136 1.23 -2.79 32.13
N THR A 137 1.23 -3.70 31.14
CA THR A 137 0.39 -4.91 31.13
C THR A 137 1.14 -6.17 31.58
N GLY A 138 2.47 -6.20 31.50
CA GLY A 138 3.31 -7.30 32.01
C GLY A 138 3.41 -7.42 33.55
N ARG A 139 2.64 -6.63 34.30
CA ARG A 139 2.54 -6.66 35.78
C ARG A 139 1.17 -7.13 36.30
N LYS A 140 0.41 -7.89 35.52
CA LYS A 140 -0.75 -8.65 36.01
C LYS A 140 -0.61 -10.12 35.65
#